data_AF-F0SHT2-F1
#
_entry.id   AF-F0SHT2-F1
#
_cell.length_a   1.000
_cell.length_b   1.000
_cell.length_c   1.000
_cell.angle_alpha   90.00
_cell.angle_beta   90.00
_cell.angle_gamma   90.00
#
_symmetry.space_group_name_H-M   'P 1'
#
loop_
_entity.id
_entity.type
_entity.pdbx_description
1 polymer ?
#
loop_
_entity_poly.entity_id
_entity_poly.type
_entity_poly.pdbx_seq_one_letter_code
_entity_poly.pdbx_strand_id
1 'polypeptide(L)'
;MQRALAVYRSILGFLVIFLMLWPLMHYQLVIRYALNPWKCFGAAMYCTVSWTTLEILEVHRGGFRNIPLDSFETRAPAYFVEEYGQELHCLGLLAGPPPISIASAIFQERTDLRDVLIRIRGMRLDPETAMIRPDLKSVYHFRREGNQVKLYDSDIKSQLISRGEDSTD
;
A
#
# COMPACT_ATOMS: atom_id res chain seq x y z
N MET A 1 45.44 13.88 -22.88
CA MET A 1 44.23 14.35 -23.59
C MET A 1 43.31 13.20 -24.04
N GLN A 2 43.80 12.18 -24.76
CA GLN A 2 42.96 11.08 -25.27
C GLN A 2 42.22 10.26 -24.19
N ARG A 3 42.85 9.98 -23.03
CA ARG A 3 42.20 9.27 -21.92
C ARG A 3 40.99 10.03 -21.34
N ALA A 4 41.09 11.36 -21.23
CA ALA A 4 39.99 12.19 -20.73
C ALA A 4 38.79 12.18 -21.69
N LEU A 5 39.04 12.20 -23.00
CA LEU A 5 38.00 12.10 -24.02
C LEU A 5 37.25 10.76 -23.98
N ALA A 6 37.98 9.66 -23.74
CA ALA A 6 37.38 8.32 -23.61
C ALA A 6 36.47 8.24 -22.38
N VAL A 7 36.92 8.73 -21.22
CA VAL A 7 36.11 8.77 -19.99
C VAL A 7 34.84 9.60 -20.19
N TYR A 8 34.96 10.78 -20.82
CA TYR A 8 33.80 11.63 -21.10
C TYR A 8 32.77 10.92 -22.00
N ARG A 9 33.21 10.24 -23.05
CA ARG A 9 32.33 9.45 -23.93
C ARG A 9 31.62 8.32 -23.20
N SER A 10 32.32 7.61 -22.30
CA SER A 10 31.71 6.56 -21.49
C SER A 10 30.66 7.10 -20.52
N ILE A 11 30.94 8.22 -19.86
CA ILE A 11 29.97 8.88 -18.96
C ILE A 11 28.74 9.34 -19.74
N LEU A 12 28.95 10.00 -20.89
CA LEU A 12 27.86 10.46 -21.74
C LEU A 12 27.01 9.29 -22.26
N GLY A 13 27.66 8.21 -22.72
CA GLY A 13 26.97 7.00 -23.16
C GLY A 13 26.14 6.36 -22.05
N PHE A 14 26.70 6.25 -20.85
CA PHE A 14 25.96 5.78 -19.67
C PHE A 14 24.75 6.66 -19.35
N LEU A 15 24.93 7.98 -19.36
CA LEU A 15 23.86 8.94 -19.07
C LEU A 15 22.72 8.87 -20.09
N VAL A 16 23.04 8.73 -21.39
CA VAL A 16 22.05 8.54 -22.45
C VAL A 16 21.27 7.23 -22.26
N ILE A 17 21.97 6.11 -22.02
CA ILE A 17 21.33 4.81 -21.76
C ILE A 17 20.44 4.89 -20.53
N PHE A 18 20.92 5.50 -19.45
CA PHE A 18 20.16 5.66 -18.22
C PHE A 18 18.89 6.49 -18.45
N LEU A 19 18.98 7.64 -19.13
CA LEU A 19 17.82 8.46 -19.45
C LEU A 19 16.81 7.74 -20.37
N MET A 20 17.28 6.87 -21.27
CA MET A 20 16.40 6.06 -22.12
C MET A 20 15.68 4.95 -21.35
N LEU A 21 16.37 4.29 -20.40
CA LEU A 21 15.79 3.19 -19.61
C LEU A 21 14.97 3.68 -18.42
N TRP A 22 15.23 4.89 -17.93
CA TRP A 22 14.58 5.45 -16.75
C TRP A 22 13.04 5.45 -16.81
N PRO A 23 12.38 5.91 -17.89
CA PRO A 23 10.92 5.88 -17.99
C PRO A 23 10.35 4.47 -17.90
N LEU A 24 11.02 3.47 -18.49
CA LEU A 24 10.57 2.09 -18.47
C LEU A 24 10.68 1.48 -17.06
N MET A 25 11.83 1.69 -16.40
CA MET A 25 12.01 1.25 -15.01
C MET A 25 10.97 1.91 -14.09
N HIS A 26 10.74 3.20 -14.28
CA HIS A 26 9.80 3.96 -13.50
C HIS A 26 8.34 3.52 -13.71
N TYR A 27 7.94 3.27 -14.97
CA TYR A 27 6.63 2.70 -15.30
C TYR A 27 6.40 1.36 -14.61
N GLN A 28 7.41 0.47 -14.62
CA GLN A 28 7.34 -0.81 -13.93
C GLN A 28 7.21 -0.64 -12.41
N LEU A 29 7.93 0.30 -11.80
CA LEU A 29 7.81 0.59 -10.37
C LEU A 29 6.41 1.08 -9.99
N VAL A 30 5.84 1.99 -10.78
CA VAL A 30 4.49 2.54 -10.55
C VAL A 30 3.44 1.45 -10.69
N ILE A 31 3.49 0.62 -11.74
CA ILE A 31 2.48 -0.42 -11.97
C ILE A 31 2.56 -1.53 -10.92
N ARG A 32 3.77 -2.00 -10.64
CA ARG A 32 3.97 -3.17 -9.78
C ARG A 32 3.80 -2.82 -8.30
N TYR A 33 4.26 -1.65 -7.89
CA TYR A 33 4.30 -1.27 -6.48
C TYR A 33 3.36 -0.13 -6.13
N ALA A 34 2.58 0.42 -7.07
CA ALA A 34 1.75 1.61 -6.81
C ALA A 34 2.55 2.77 -6.20
N LEU A 35 3.84 2.86 -6.54
CA LEU A 35 4.74 3.90 -6.05
C LEU A 35 4.28 5.26 -6.58
N ASN A 36 4.33 6.30 -5.75
CA ASN A 36 3.94 7.63 -6.16
C ASN A 36 5.12 8.32 -6.86
N PRO A 37 5.08 8.44 -8.19
CA PRO A 37 6.21 8.96 -8.95
C PRO A 37 6.54 10.42 -8.59
N TRP A 38 5.50 11.19 -8.25
CA TRP A 38 5.61 12.60 -7.90
C TRP A 38 6.40 12.79 -6.61
N LYS A 39 6.13 11.98 -5.59
CA LYS A 39 6.81 12.09 -4.30
C LYS A 39 8.24 11.53 -4.32
N CYS A 40 8.50 10.45 -5.05
CA CYS A 40 9.82 9.82 -5.04
C CYS A 40 10.84 10.52 -5.94
N PHE A 41 10.42 11.10 -7.08
CA PHE A 41 11.36 11.56 -8.11
C PHE A 41 11.15 13.02 -8.52
N GLY A 42 10.11 13.70 -8.02
CA GLY A 42 9.84 15.11 -8.32
C GLY A 42 9.56 15.39 -9.81
N ALA A 43 9.38 14.35 -10.62
CA ALA A 43 9.14 14.46 -12.05
C ALA A 43 7.63 14.43 -12.32
N ALA A 44 7.09 15.56 -12.76
CA ALA A 44 5.67 15.78 -13.10
C ALA A 44 5.12 14.89 -14.25
N MET A 45 5.90 13.94 -14.76
CA MET A 45 5.60 13.27 -16.02
C MET A 45 4.40 12.32 -15.99
N TYR A 46 3.87 12.00 -14.80
CA TYR A 46 2.73 11.10 -14.65
C TYR A 46 1.67 11.75 -13.76
N CYS A 47 0.67 12.38 -14.38
CA CYS A 47 -0.51 12.94 -13.71
C CYS A 47 -1.48 11.84 -13.23
N THR A 48 -0.98 10.83 -12.53
CA THR A 48 -1.82 9.80 -11.91
C THR A 48 -1.80 10.01 -10.42
N VAL A 49 -2.89 10.56 -9.89
CA VAL A 49 -3.12 10.63 -8.45
C VAL A 49 -3.31 9.20 -7.96
N SER A 50 -2.27 8.59 -7.39
CA SER A 50 -2.35 7.26 -6.80
C SER A 50 -3.02 7.37 -5.43
N TRP A 51 -4.34 7.21 -5.39
CA TRP A 51 -5.06 7.08 -4.13
C TRP A 51 -4.91 5.66 -3.61
N THR A 52 -3.98 5.48 -2.68
CA THR A 52 -3.87 4.27 -1.88
C THR A 52 -4.50 4.55 -0.51
N THR A 53 -5.49 3.76 -0.13
CA THR A 53 -6.21 3.88 1.15
C THR A 53 -5.98 2.66 2.02
N LEU A 54 -5.96 2.89 3.33
CA LEU A 54 -5.92 1.87 4.36
C LEU A 54 -7.30 1.70 4.95
N GLU A 55 -7.75 0.45 5.05
CA GLU A 55 -9.01 0.09 5.69
C GLU A 55 -8.75 -0.95 6.78
N ILE A 56 -9.32 -0.71 7.96
CA ILE A 56 -9.28 -1.65 9.07
C ILE A 56 -10.57 -2.45 9.05
N LEU A 57 -10.44 -3.77 9.08
CA LEU A 57 -11.57 -4.69 9.05
C LEU A 57 -11.53 -5.62 10.27
N GLU A 58 -12.67 -5.73 10.93
CA GLU A 58 -12.93 -6.71 11.98
C GLU A 58 -13.33 -8.06 11.36
N VAL A 59 -12.70 -9.14 11.80
CA VAL A 59 -13.04 -10.49 11.35
C VAL A 59 -14.17 -11.06 12.20
N HIS A 60 -15.32 -11.32 11.59
CA HIS A 60 -16.47 -11.97 12.22
C HIS A 60 -16.75 -13.33 11.58
N ARG A 61 -17.51 -14.19 12.29
CA ARG A 61 -17.94 -15.50 11.75
C ARG A 61 -18.71 -15.42 10.43
N GLY A 62 -19.40 -14.29 10.19
CA GLY A 62 -20.21 -14.05 9.00
C GLY A 62 -19.57 -13.16 7.93
N GLY A 63 -18.31 -12.73 8.10
CA GLY A 63 -17.64 -11.84 7.13
C GLY A 63 -16.76 -10.79 7.78
N PHE A 64 -16.60 -9.67 7.08
CA PHE A 64 -15.74 -8.56 7.50
C PHE A 64 -16.55 -7.29 7.71
N ARG A 65 -16.24 -6.57 8.78
CA ARG A 65 -16.86 -5.27 9.06
C ARG A 65 -15.79 -4.20 9.09
N ASN A 66 -16.00 -3.11 8.35
CA ASN A 66 -15.11 -1.96 8.43
C ASN A 66 -15.20 -1.30 9.82
N ILE A 67 -14.04 -1.04 10.42
CA ILE A 67 -13.92 -0.26 11.65
C ILE A 67 -13.49 1.16 11.26
N PRO A 68 -14.39 2.15 11.30
CA PRO A 68 -14.01 3.52 10.98
C PRO A 68 -13.03 4.06 12.02
N LEU A 69 -12.04 4.84 11.59
CA LEU A 69 -11.03 5.41 12.49
C LEU A 69 -11.64 6.32 13.57
N ASP A 70 -12.78 6.93 13.27
CA ASP A 70 -13.48 7.81 14.20
C ASP A 70 -14.24 7.05 15.30
N SER A 71 -14.31 5.71 15.21
CA SER A 71 -14.94 4.89 16.26
C SER A 71 -14.02 4.60 17.44
N PHE A 72 -12.74 4.95 17.35
CA PHE A 72 -11.79 4.76 18.44
C PHE A 72 -11.88 5.91 19.45
N GLU A 73 -11.92 5.59 20.74
CA GLU A 73 -11.86 6.51 21.88
C GLU A 73 -10.51 7.24 21.91
N THR A 74 -9.42 6.55 21.57
CA THR A 74 -8.08 7.14 21.57
C THR A 74 -7.64 7.50 20.16
N ARG A 75 -6.78 8.51 20.05
CA ARG A 75 -6.19 8.90 18.77
C ARG A 75 -5.04 7.99 18.33
N ALA A 76 -4.62 7.02 19.16
CA ALA A 76 -3.43 6.23 18.88
C ALA A 76 -3.55 5.39 17.59
N PRO A 77 -4.65 4.66 17.32
CA PRO A 77 -4.81 3.96 16.04
C PRO A 77 -4.79 4.90 14.83
N ALA A 78 -5.50 6.03 14.92
CA ALA A 78 -5.55 7.03 13.86
C ALA A 78 -4.17 7.62 13.56
N TYR A 79 -3.38 7.95 14.59
CA TYR A 79 -2.01 8.46 14.42
C TYR A 79 -1.12 7.49 13.64
N PHE A 80 -1.09 6.20 14.04
CA PHE A 80 -0.24 5.22 13.35
C PHE A 80 -0.71 4.94 11.92
N VAL A 81 -2.02 4.98 11.68
CA VAL A 81 -2.60 4.81 10.34
C VAL A 81 -2.27 6.01 9.44
N GLU A 82 -2.33 7.23 9.97
CA GLU A 82 -1.93 8.44 9.26
C GLU A 82 -0.44 8.43 8.92
N GLU A 83 0.42 8.09 9.90
CA GLU A 83 1.87 8.01 9.72
C GLU A 83 2.26 7.00 8.64
N TYR A 84 1.76 5.76 8.75
CA TYR A 84 1.99 4.74 7.73
C TYR A 84 1.30 5.07 6.40
N GLY A 85 0.15 5.74 6.43
CA GLY A 85 -0.55 6.22 5.24
C GLY A 85 0.29 7.23 4.44
N GLN A 86 1.08 8.08 5.10
CA GLN A 86 2.00 9.00 4.42
C GLN A 86 3.15 8.26 3.73
N GLU A 87 3.71 7.24 4.40
CA GLU A 87 4.75 6.38 3.85
C GLU A 87 4.21 5.59 2.64
N LEU A 88 3.05 4.95 2.79
CA LEU A 88 2.36 4.23 1.74
C LEU A 88 2.00 5.12 0.55
N HIS A 89 1.59 6.37 0.80
CA HIS A 89 1.34 7.34 -0.26
C HIS A 89 2.63 7.74 -1.01
N CYS A 90 3.81 7.57 -0.42
CA CYS A 90 5.08 7.84 -1.09
C CYS A 90 5.58 6.59 -1.84
N LEU A 91 5.78 5.50 -1.09
CA LEU A 91 6.47 4.30 -1.54
C LEU A 91 5.55 3.26 -2.17
N GLY A 92 4.23 3.40 -2.01
CA GLY A 92 3.28 2.36 -2.35
C GLY A 92 3.59 1.06 -1.60
N LEU A 93 3.44 -0.08 -2.26
CA LEU A 93 3.72 -1.41 -1.71
C LEU A 93 5.19 -1.64 -1.33
N LEU A 94 6.12 -0.76 -1.72
CA LEU A 94 7.50 -0.81 -1.23
C LEU A 94 7.60 -0.40 0.25
N ALA A 95 6.59 0.27 0.81
CA ALA A 95 6.49 0.51 2.26
C ALA A 95 6.41 -0.81 3.07
N GLY A 96 6.15 -1.94 2.41
CA GLY A 96 6.04 -3.24 3.06
C GLY A 96 4.73 -3.39 3.83
N PRO A 97 4.65 -4.35 4.77
CA PRO A 97 3.43 -4.56 5.57
C PRO A 97 3.19 -3.40 6.55
N PRO A 98 1.92 -3.16 6.94
CA PRO A 98 1.60 -2.21 8.01
C PRO A 98 2.35 -2.56 9.30
N PRO A 99 2.84 -1.56 10.04
CA PRO A 99 3.56 -1.80 11.28
C PRO A 99 2.64 -2.43 12.34
N ILE A 100 3.21 -3.35 13.14
CA ILE A 100 2.50 -4.04 14.24
C ILE A 100 1.95 -3.06 15.28
N SER A 101 2.50 -1.83 15.37
CA SER A 101 2.00 -0.77 16.24
C SER A 101 0.55 -0.39 15.94
N ILE A 102 0.13 -0.38 14.67
CA ILE A 102 -1.27 -0.11 14.28
C ILE A 102 -2.18 -1.17 14.90
N ALA A 103 -1.89 -2.45 14.65
CA ALA A 103 -2.69 -3.55 15.17
C ALA A 103 -2.67 -3.59 16.71
N SER A 104 -1.52 -3.32 17.32
CA SER A 104 -1.38 -3.23 18.78
C SER A 104 -2.27 -2.15 19.38
N ALA A 105 -2.29 -0.94 18.79
CA ALA A 105 -3.15 0.14 19.25
C ALA A 105 -4.64 -0.24 19.13
N ILE A 106 -5.03 -0.87 18.03
CA ILE A 106 -6.41 -1.35 17.83
C ILE A 106 -6.78 -2.39 18.89
N PHE A 107 -5.94 -3.39 19.15
CA PHE A 107 -6.22 -4.44 20.14
C PHE A 107 -6.18 -3.97 21.59
N GLN A 108 -5.45 -2.90 21.90
CA GLN A 108 -5.45 -2.28 23.22
C GLN A 108 -6.80 -1.63 23.53
N GLU A 109 -7.39 -0.97 22.55
CA GLU A 109 -8.65 -0.27 22.73
C GLU A 109 -9.86 -1.20 22.57
N ARG A 110 -9.81 -2.08 21.56
CA ARG A 110 -10.84 -3.07 21.26
C ARG A 110 -10.42 -4.44 21.76
N THR A 111 -10.51 -4.61 23.07
CA THR A 111 -10.09 -5.83 23.77
C THR A 111 -10.98 -7.05 23.47
N ASP A 112 -12.13 -6.85 22.82
CA ASP A 112 -13.02 -7.89 22.31
C ASP A 112 -12.48 -8.58 21.05
N LEU A 113 -11.57 -7.93 20.32
CA LEU A 113 -11.08 -8.44 19.04
C LEU A 113 -10.01 -9.50 19.21
N ARG A 114 -10.09 -10.55 18.39
CA ARG A 114 -9.03 -11.57 18.28
C ARG A 114 -8.20 -11.40 17.01
N ASP A 115 -8.85 -10.97 15.94
CA ASP A 115 -8.30 -10.91 14.59
C ASP A 115 -8.70 -9.58 13.95
N VAL A 116 -7.74 -8.91 13.32
CA VAL A 116 -7.93 -7.66 12.56
C VAL A 116 -7.27 -7.83 11.21
N LEU A 117 -7.95 -7.42 10.14
CA LEU A 117 -7.35 -7.31 8.82
C LEU A 117 -7.09 -5.85 8.51
N ILE A 118 -5.91 -5.57 8.00
CA ILE A 118 -5.57 -4.27 7.43
C ILE A 118 -5.49 -4.45 5.92
N ARG A 119 -6.37 -3.76 5.20
CA ARG A 119 -6.51 -3.84 3.76
C ARG A 119 -5.95 -2.59 3.11
N ILE A 120 -5.11 -2.78 2.09
CA ILE A 120 -4.61 -1.72 1.24
C ILE A 120 -5.36 -1.75 -0.08
N ARG A 121 -6.08 -0.67 -0.37
CA ARG A 121 -6.79 -0.47 -1.64
C ARG A 121 -6.10 0.61 -2.45
N GLY A 122 -5.97 0.39 -3.75
CA GLY A 122 -5.69 1.44 -4.71
C GLY A 122 -6.97 1.83 -5.44
N MET A 123 -6.85 2.78 -6.34
CA MET A 123 -7.87 3.07 -7.34
C MET A 123 -7.34 2.66 -8.72
N ARG A 124 -8.19 2.03 -9.53
CA ARG A 124 -7.85 1.62 -10.89
C ARG A 124 -8.97 2.02 -11.84
N LEU A 125 -8.60 2.49 -13.04
CA LEU A 125 -9.56 2.65 -14.12
C LEU A 125 -9.95 1.27 -14.65
N ASP A 126 -11.23 0.94 -14.50
CA ASP A 126 -11.84 -0.23 -15.10
C ASP A 126 -12.13 0.08 -16.58
N PRO A 127 -11.48 -0.61 -17.55
CA PRO A 127 -11.65 -0.33 -18.96
C PRO A 127 -13.04 -0.70 -19.48
N GLU A 128 -13.75 -1.63 -18.84
CA GLU A 128 -15.07 -2.07 -19.29
C GLU A 128 -16.15 -1.05 -18.93
N THR A 129 -16.06 -0.50 -17.72
CA THR A 129 -17.03 0.48 -17.23
C THR A 129 -16.60 1.93 -17.41
N ALA A 130 -15.34 2.16 -17.81
CA ALA A 130 -14.71 3.47 -17.85
C ALA A 130 -14.78 4.24 -16.52
N MET A 131 -14.96 3.52 -15.40
CA MET A 131 -15.07 4.09 -14.05
C MET A 131 -13.82 3.81 -13.23
N ILE A 132 -13.50 4.74 -12.34
CA ILE A 132 -12.47 4.51 -11.31
C ILE A 132 -13.10 3.62 -10.23
N ARG A 133 -12.51 2.44 -10.01
CA ARG A 133 -12.96 1.47 -9.01
C ARG A 133 -11.86 1.18 -7.99
N PRO A 134 -12.23 0.87 -6.73
CA PRO A 134 -11.27 0.37 -5.76
C PRO A 134 -10.65 -0.94 -6.25
N ASP A 135 -9.33 -1.05 -6.19
CA ASP A 135 -8.56 -2.23 -6.55
C ASP A 135 -7.84 -2.76 -5.31
N LEU A 136 -8.04 -4.04 -4.99
CA LEU A 136 -7.42 -4.66 -3.83
C LEU A 136 -5.94 -4.94 -4.09
N LYS A 137 -5.06 -4.21 -3.42
CA LYS A 137 -3.61 -4.40 -3.56
C LYS A 137 -3.12 -5.51 -2.65
N SER A 138 -3.31 -5.35 -1.34
CA SER A 138 -2.80 -6.27 -0.31
C SER A 138 -3.74 -6.38 0.88
N VAL A 139 -3.66 -7.50 1.60
CA VAL A 139 -4.36 -7.69 2.88
C VAL A 139 -3.41 -8.33 3.89
N TYR A 140 -3.35 -7.75 5.08
CA TYR A 140 -2.50 -8.20 6.17
C TYR A 140 -3.35 -8.61 7.36
N HIS A 141 -3.13 -9.82 7.87
CA HIS A 141 -3.88 -10.36 8.99
C HIS A 141 -3.08 -10.30 10.28
N PHE A 142 -3.59 -9.54 11.24
CA PHE A 142 -3.05 -9.48 12.59
C PHE A 142 -3.92 -10.29 13.54
N ARG A 143 -3.27 -11.11 14.37
CA ARG A 143 -3.92 -11.90 15.41
C ARG A 143 -3.32 -11.57 16.76
N ARG A 144 -4.18 -11.45 17.76
CA ARG A 144 -3.80 -11.38 19.17
C ARG A 144 -3.67 -12.78 19.75
N GLU A 145 -2.50 -13.10 20.28
CA GLU A 145 -2.18 -14.34 20.99
C GLU A 145 -1.69 -14.01 22.40
N GLY A 146 -2.61 -14.11 23.38
CA GLY A 146 -2.35 -13.61 24.73
C GLY A 146 -2.12 -12.09 24.71
N ASN A 147 -0.96 -11.65 25.20
CA ASN A 147 -0.56 -10.23 25.22
C ASN A 147 0.29 -9.82 24.00
N GLN A 148 0.48 -10.71 23.03
CA GLN A 148 1.27 -10.42 21.84
C GLN A 148 0.38 -10.27 20.61
N VAL A 149 0.78 -9.38 19.70
CA VAL A 149 0.17 -9.20 18.40
C VAL A 149 1.14 -9.69 17.34
N LYS A 150 0.68 -10.56 16.45
CA LYS A 150 1.50 -11.15 15.38
C LYS A 150 0.83 -10.93 14.02
N LEU A 151 1.65 -10.68 13.01
CA LEU A 151 1.24 -10.77 11.61
C LEU A 151 1.18 -12.26 11.24
N TYR A 152 -0.02 -12.77 10.99
CA TYR A 152 -0.28 -14.20 10.78
C TYR A 152 -0.14 -14.60 9.32
N ASP A 153 -0.67 -13.78 8.40
CA ASP A 153 -0.59 -14.01 6.97
C ASP A 153 -0.63 -12.68 6.21
N SER A 154 0.28 -12.51 5.25
CA SER A 154 0.37 -11.34 4.39
C SER A 154 -0.42 -11.49 3.08
N ASP A 155 -1.08 -12.63 2.84
CA ASP A 155 -1.68 -12.95 1.55
C ASP A 155 -3.03 -13.72 1.61
N ILE A 156 -3.89 -13.43 2.61
CA ILE A 156 -5.30 -13.91 2.66
C ILE A 156 -6.13 -13.42 1.45
N LYS A 157 -5.53 -12.64 0.55
CA LYS A 157 -6.11 -12.13 -0.70
C LYS A 157 -6.97 -13.17 -1.44
N SER A 158 -6.52 -14.43 -1.56
CA SER A 158 -7.26 -15.48 -2.27
C SER A 158 -8.56 -15.93 -1.55
N GLN A 159 -8.56 -15.99 -0.22
CA GLN A 159 -9.74 -16.36 0.57
C GLN A 159 -10.75 -15.20 0.73
N LEU A 160 -10.28 -13.96 0.56
CA LEU A 160 -11.11 -12.76 0.64
C LEU A 160 -11.78 -12.41 -0.69
N ILE A 161 -11.07 -12.57 -1.82
CA ILE A 161 -11.66 -12.39 -3.15
C ILE A 161 -12.83 -13.36 -3.35
N SER A 162 -12.67 -14.61 -2.92
CA SER A 162 -13.71 -15.64 -3.00
C SER A 162 -14.91 -15.45 -2.05
N ARG A 163 -14.82 -14.55 -1.07
CA ARG A 163 -15.89 -14.29 -0.08
C ARG A 163 -16.53 -12.91 -0.17
N GLY A 164 -15.91 -11.97 -0.90
CA GLY A 164 -16.24 -10.54 -0.82
C GLY A 164 -16.77 -9.90 -2.10
N GLU A 165 -16.82 -10.60 -3.23
CA GLU A 165 -17.49 -10.07 -4.43
C GLU A 165 -19.03 -10.13 -4.35
N ASP A 166 -19.58 -10.92 -3.41
CA ASP A 166 -21.04 -11.12 -3.26
C ASP A 166 -21.72 -10.18 -2.24
N SER A 167 -21.03 -9.19 -1.65
CA SER A 167 -21.61 -8.39 -0.54
C SER A 167 -21.42 -6.87 -0.64
N THR A 168 -21.27 -6.33 -1.85
CA THR A 168 -21.40 -4.89 -2.09
C THR A 168 -22.66 -4.60 -2.89
N ASP A 169 -23.79 -4.64 -2.20
CA ASP A 169 -25.03 -3.90 -2.47
C ASP A 169 -25.23 -2.87 -1.36
#